data_AF-A0A8P4G239-F1
#
_entry.id   AF-A0A8P4G239-F1
#
_cell.length_a   1.000
_cell.length_b   1.000
_cell.length_c   1.000
_cell.angle_alpha   90.00
_cell.angle_beta   90.00
_cell.angle_gamma   90.00
#
_symmetry.space_group_name_H-M   'P 1'
#
loop_
_entity.id
_entity.type
_entity.pdbx_description
1 polymer ?
#
loop_
_entity_poly.entity_id
_entity_poly.type
_entity_poly.pdbx_seq_one_letter_code
_entity_poly.pdbx_strand_id
1 'polypeptide(L)'
;MQELQKKQKSYGVEFLLTLQLVLCVLAVTDKRCDVGGLTPLAIGLSVALGHLAGISYTGCGINPARSFGPAIILESFDDHWVYWAGPMSAGVVAALLYNFLLAPRDEPLSKQTRVLFCCSSQEKEIREPLLEDVRDCSKELI
;
A
#
# COMPACT_ATOMS: atom_id res chain seq x y z
N MET A 1 30.00 8.96 12.67
CA MET A 1 29.86 7.48 12.70
C MET A 1 28.57 7.03 13.41
N GLN A 2 28.25 7.54 14.61
CA GLN A 2 27.00 7.17 15.33
C GLN A 2 25.71 7.58 14.60
N GLU A 3 25.69 8.77 13.98
CA GLU A 3 24.53 9.25 13.19
C GLU A 3 24.19 8.36 12.00
N LEU A 4 25.21 7.87 11.27
CA LEU A 4 25.01 6.98 10.13
C LEU A 4 24.42 5.63 10.55
N GLN A 5 24.90 5.08 11.68
CA GLN A 5 24.35 3.87 12.26
C GLN A 5 22.91 4.05 12.73
N LYS A 6 22.56 5.23 13.23
CA LYS A 6 21.18 5.55 13.63
C LYS A 6 20.24 5.60 12.42
N LYS A 7 20.66 6.21 11.32
CA LYS A 7 19.90 6.27 10.05
C LYS A 7 19.67 4.88 9.45
N GLN A 8 20.70 4.03 9.43
CA GLN A 8 20.59 2.65 8.93
C GLN A 8 19.63 1.80 9.77
N LYS A 9 19.67 1.95 11.11
CA LYS A 9 18.73 1.27 12.01
C LYS A 9 17.30 1.75 11.81
N SER A 10 17.10 3.07 11.65
CA SER A 10 15.79 3.66 11.39
C SER A 10 15.17 3.12 10.10
N TYR A 11 15.95 3.10 9.01
CA TYR A 11 15.52 2.52 7.74
C TYR A 11 15.17 1.04 7.86
N GLY A 12 16.01 0.24 8.53
CA GLY A 12 15.77 -1.20 8.69
C GLY A 12 14.49 -1.50 9.49
N VAL A 13 14.22 -0.70 10.53
CA VAL A 13 12.99 -0.84 11.33
C VAL A 13 11.77 -0.48 10.49
N GLU A 14 11.75 0.68 9.82
CA GLU A 14 10.64 1.09 8.96
C GLU A 14 10.37 0.08 7.82
N PHE A 15 11.44 -0.48 7.25
CA PHE A 15 11.36 -1.53 6.25
C PHE A 15 10.65 -2.78 6.78
N LEU A 16 11.09 -3.32 7.93
CA LEU A 16 10.52 -4.54 8.50
C LEU A 16 9.06 -4.34 8.98
N LEU A 17 8.75 -3.19 9.57
CA LEU A 17 7.41 -2.86 10.03
C LEU A 17 6.42 -2.68 8.87
N THR A 18 6.89 -2.10 7.76
CA THR A 18 6.06 -1.98 6.55
C THR A 18 5.95 -3.33 5.84
N LEU A 19 7.03 -4.13 5.80
CA LEU A 19 7.03 -5.45 5.20
C LEU A 19 5.96 -6.36 5.84
N GLN A 20 5.91 -6.44 7.17
CA GLN A 20 4.91 -7.25 7.85
C GLN A 20 3.48 -6.74 7.59
N LEU A 21 3.29 -5.42 7.51
CA LEU A 21 1.99 -4.82 7.27
C LEU A 21 1.49 -5.16 5.86
N VAL A 22 2.33 -4.94 4.84
CA VAL A 22 1.97 -5.21 3.45
C VAL A 22 1.76 -6.71 3.23
N LEU A 23 2.60 -7.57 3.84
CA LEU A 23 2.39 -9.02 3.79
C LEU A 23 1.06 -9.43 4.44
N CYS A 24 0.71 -8.85 5.58
CA CYS A 24 -0.57 -9.09 6.22
C CYS A 24 -1.72 -8.70 5.29
N VAL A 25 -1.68 -7.50 4.70
CA VAL A 25 -2.70 -7.01 3.75
C VAL A 25 -2.82 -7.93 2.54
N LEU A 26 -1.70 -8.37 1.95
CA LEU A 26 -1.72 -9.28 0.81
C LEU A 26 -2.33 -10.63 1.18
N ALA A 27 -1.99 -11.18 2.34
CA ALA A 27 -2.51 -12.46 2.82
C ALA A 27 -4.02 -12.42 3.10
N VAL A 28 -4.52 -11.37 3.75
CA VAL A 28 -5.95 -11.25 4.12
C VAL A 28 -6.84 -10.81 2.97
N THR A 29 -6.26 -10.25 1.89
CA THR A 29 -6.98 -9.84 0.68
C THR A 29 -6.96 -10.93 -0.40
N ASP A 30 -6.14 -11.97 -0.23
CA ASP A 30 -6.11 -13.09 -1.16
C ASP A 30 -7.42 -13.87 -1.09
N LYS A 31 -8.14 -13.96 -2.21
CA LYS A 31 -9.40 -14.71 -2.34
C LYS A 31 -9.23 -16.21 -2.08
N ARG A 32 -8.00 -16.72 -2.12
CA ARG A 32 -7.67 -18.11 -1.77
C ARG A 32 -7.74 -18.35 -0.25
N CYS A 33 -7.60 -17.29 0.55
CA CYS A 33 -7.63 -17.34 2.00
C CYS A 33 -8.86 -16.59 2.50
N ASP A 34 -9.95 -17.31 2.76
CA ASP A 34 -11.14 -16.70 3.36
C ASP A 34 -10.95 -16.51 4.87
N VAL A 35 -10.77 -15.26 5.29
CA VAL A 35 -10.62 -14.86 6.69
C VAL A 35 -11.96 -14.50 7.36
N GLY A 36 -13.10 -14.81 6.73
CA GLY A 36 -14.40 -14.83 7.41
C GLY A 36 -14.86 -13.48 7.96
N GLY A 37 -14.69 -12.40 7.19
CA GLY A 37 -15.10 -11.04 7.57
C GLY A 37 -14.21 -10.35 8.62
N LEU A 38 -13.18 -11.02 9.12
CA LEU A 38 -12.23 -10.46 10.10
C LEU A 38 -11.07 -9.67 9.45
N THR A 39 -11.11 -9.47 8.14
CA THR A 39 -10.11 -8.71 7.36
C THR A 39 -9.72 -7.36 8.00
N PRO A 40 -10.66 -6.44 8.34
CA PRO A 40 -10.28 -5.15 8.92
C PRO A 40 -9.65 -5.28 10.31
N LEU A 41 -10.07 -6.27 11.10
CA LEU A 41 -9.50 -6.54 12.42
C LEU A 41 -8.05 -7.03 12.31
N ALA A 42 -7.78 -7.93 11.37
CA ALA A 42 -6.44 -8.45 11.13
C ALA A 42 -5.47 -7.34 10.68
N ILE A 43 -5.91 -6.48 9.75
CA ILE A 43 -5.13 -5.32 9.30
C ILE A 43 -4.89 -4.36 10.47
N GLY A 44 -5.92 -4.05 11.26
CA GLY A 44 -5.80 -3.18 12.43
C GLY A 44 -4.82 -3.70 13.48
N LEU A 45 -4.85 -5.01 13.76
CA LEU A 45 -3.89 -5.67 14.65
C LEU A 45 -2.47 -5.61 14.10
N SER A 46 -2.27 -5.82 12.80
CA SER A 46 -0.95 -5.69 12.16
C SER A 46 -0.40 -4.26 12.27
N VAL A 47 -1.24 -3.23 12.11
CA VAL A 47 -0.84 -1.83 12.31
C VAL A 47 -0.50 -1.56 13.79
N ALA A 48 -1.31 -2.05 14.73
CA ALA A 48 -1.08 -1.88 16.16
C ALA A 48 0.22 -2.55 16.62
N LEU A 49 0.51 -3.76 16.13
CA LEU A 49 1.79 -4.45 16.33
C LEU A 49 2.95 -3.64 15.76
N GLY A 50 2.78 -3.08 14.56
CA GLY A 50 3.76 -2.19 13.95
C GLY A 50 4.08 -0.96 14.81
N HIS A 51 3.07 -0.37 15.44
CA HIS A 51 3.24 0.76 16.35
C HIS A 51 3.92 0.34 17.66
N LEU A 52 3.49 -0.75 18.29
CA LEU A 52 4.10 -1.27 19.51
C LEU A 52 5.60 -1.55 19.33
N ALA A 53 6.00 -2.09 18.18
CA ALA A 53 7.39 -2.37 17.88
C ALA A 53 8.17 -1.12 17.40
N GLY A 54 7.54 -0.22 16.64
CA GLY A 54 8.22 0.90 15.98
C GLY A 54 8.32 2.19 16.77
N ILE A 55 7.45 2.40 17.78
CA ILE A 55 7.34 3.70 18.44
C ILE A 55 8.63 4.11 19.18
N SER A 56 9.32 3.14 19.80
CA SER A 56 10.56 3.40 20.55
C SER A 56 11.79 3.64 19.67
N TYR A 57 11.74 3.26 18.39
CA TYR A 57 12.88 3.40 17.48
C TYR A 57 12.74 4.61 16.55
N THR A 58 11.60 4.73 15.87
CA THR A 58 11.40 5.70 14.78
C THR A 58 10.11 6.52 14.94
N GLY A 59 9.29 6.22 15.95
CA GLY A 59 7.96 6.84 16.10
C GLY A 59 6.86 6.22 15.24
N CYS A 60 7.17 5.10 14.55
CA CYS A 60 6.28 4.36 13.63
C CYS A 60 5.82 5.21 12.43
N GLY A 61 6.72 5.35 11.45
CA GLY A 61 6.51 6.16 10.25
C GLY A 61 5.92 5.43 9.05
N ILE A 62 5.62 4.12 9.16
CA ILE A 62 5.08 3.14 8.17
C ILE A 62 4.11 3.65 7.09
N ASN A 63 3.60 4.86 7.24
CA ASN A 63 2.80 5.61 6.31
C ASN A 63 3.46 6.97 6.00
N PRO A 64 4.00 7.18 4.78
CA PRO A 64 4.64 8.44 4.39
C PRO A 64 3.74 9.67 4.57
N ALA A 65 2.43 9.55 4.28
CA ALA A 65 1.48 10.66 4.44
C ALA A 65 1.28 11.06 5.91
N ARG A 66 1.29 10.08 6.83
CA ARG A 66 1.22 10.34 8.29
C ARG A 66 2.48 11.03 8.80
N SER A 67 3.63 10.74 8.20
CA SER A 67 4.90 11.37 8.55
C SER A 67 5.04 12.75 7.91
N PHE A 68 4.42 12.97 6.75
CA PHE A 68 4.52 14.22 5.98
C PHE A 68 3.73 15.39 6.59
N GLY A 69 2.54 15.13 7.14
CA GLY A 69 1.70 16.18 7.74
C GLY A 69 2.42 17.02 8.81
N PRO A 70 3.00 16.39 9.86
CA PRO A 70 3.76 17.12 10.87
C PRO A 70 5.04 17.78 10.33
N ALA A 71 5.69 17.15 9.33
CA ALA A 71 6.91 17.67 8.73
C ALA A 71 6.70 19.02 8.04
N ILE A 72 5.54 19.21 7.36
CA ILE A 72 5.16 20.51 6.80
C ILE A 72 4.93 21.54 7.89
N ILE A 73 4.15 21.19 8.92
CA ILE A 73 3.75 22.15 9.95
C ILE A 73 4.94 22.62 10.80
N LEU A 74 5.89 21.72 11.06
CA LEU A 74 7.08 21.99 11.86
C LEU A 74 8.28 22.44 11.01
N GLU A 75 8.13 22.51 9.68
CA GLU A 75 9.19 22.80 8.70
C GLU A 75 10.47 21.97 8.87
N SER A 76 10.34 20.77 9.45
CA SER A 76 11.47 19.87 9.72
C SER A 76 11.35 18.64 8.83
N PHE A 77 12.23 18.58 7.84
CA PHE A 77 12.37 17.46 6.90
C PHE A 77 13.60 16.59 7.20
N ASP A 78 14.17 16.73 8.40
CA ASP A 78 15.33 15.96 8.81
C ASP A 78 15.03 14.46 8.74
N ASP A 79 15.80 13.74 7.92
CA ASP A 79 15.67 12.30 7.66
C ASP A 79 14.31 11.83 7.11
N HIS A 80 13.50 12.76 6.58
CA HIS A 80 12.16 12.45 6.08
C HIS A 80 12.15 11.45 4.91
N TRP A 81 13.22 11.43 4.12
CA TRP A 81 13.40 10.50 2.99
C TRP A 81 13.30 9.02 3.40
N VAL A 82 13.65 8.68 4.65
CA VAL A 82 13.59 7.30 5.16
C VAL A 82 12.15 6.78 5.20
N TYR A 83 11.19 7.66 5.50
CA TYR A 83 9.76 7.33 5.52
C TYR A 83 9.15 7.17 4.14
N TRP A 84 9.87 7.51 3.07
CA TRP A 84 9.47 7.21 1.70
C TRP A 84 10.19 5.97 1.18
N ALA A 85 11.53 5.97 1.23
CA ALA A 85 12.34 4.88 0.71
C ALA A 85 12.11 3.55 1.44
N GLY A 86 11.93 3.58 2.76
CA GLY A 86 11.67 2.38 3.58
C GLY A 86 10.36 1.70 3.18
N PRO A 87 9.20 2.39 3.29
CA PRO A 87 7.92 1.80 2.93
C PRO A 87 7.81 1.39 1.45
N MET A 88 8.35 2.18 0.51
CA MET A 88 8.30 1.83 -0.91
C MET A 88 9.10 0.57 -1.23
N SER A 89 10.33 0.46 -0.72
CA SER A 89 11.14 -0.75 -0.93
C SER A 89 10.53 -1.97 -0.25
N ALA A 90 10.00 -1.81 0.97
CA ALA A 90 9.31 -2.87 1.69
C ALA A 90 8.06 -3.37 0.97
N GLY A 91 7.26 -2.47 0.38
CA GLY A 91 6.07 -2.85 -0.39
C GLY A 91 6.40 -3.68 -1.63
N VAL A 92 7.44 -3.30 -2.37
CA VAL A 92 7.92 -4.07 -3.54
C VAL A 92 8.41 -5.45 -3.10
N VAL A 93 9.23 -5.51 -2.04
CA VAL A 93 9.75 -6.79 -1.52
C VAL A 93 8.62 -7.67 -0.98
N ALA A 94 7.65 -7.11 -0.25
CA ALA A 94 6.49 -7.85 0.25
C ALA A 94 5.66 -8.45 -0.89
N ALA A 95 5.40 -7.67 -1.95
CA ALA A 95 4.68 -8.15 -3.13
C ALA A 95 5.42 -9.29 -3.83
N LEU A 96 6.75 -9.17 -3.99
CA LEU A 96 7.57 -10.24 -4.56
C LEU A 96 7.56 -11.48 -3.66
N LEU A 97 7.80 -11.31 -2.36
CA LEU A 97 7.84 -12.40 -1.40
C LEU A 97 6.50 -13.16 -1.37
N TYR A 98 5.38 -12.44 -1.34
CA TYR A 98 4.06 -13.05 -1.33
C TYR A 98 3.78 -13.81 -2.64
N ASN A 99 4.00 -13.19 -3.80
CA ASN A 99 3.65 -13.80 -5.09
C ASN A 99 4.61 -14.89 -5.56
N PHE A 100 5.86 -14.93 -5.09
CA PHE A 100 6.85 -15.92 -5.54
C PHE A 100 7.11 -17.03 -4.52
N LEU A 101 7.06 -16.74 -3.22
CA LEU A 101 7.42 -17.71 -2.17
C LEU A 101 6.20 -18.25 -1.42
N LEU A 102 5.24 -17.41 -1.07
CA LEU A 102 4.09 -17.83 -0.23
C LEU A 102 2.91 -18.34 -1.06
N ALA A 103 2.58 -17.63 -2.15
CA ALA A 103 1.45 -17.92 -3.00
C ALA A 103 1.83 -17.79 -4.48
N PRO A 104 2.66 -18.71 -5.01
CA PRO A 104 2.97 -18.74 -6.44
C PRO A 104 1.67 -18.78 -7.26
N ARG A 105 1.53 -17.83 -8.18
CA ARG A 105 0.43 -17.83 -9.15
C ARG A 105 0.84 -18.68 -10.35
N ASP A 106 0.18 -19.81 -10.53
CA ASP A 106 0.37 -20.68 -11.70
C ASP A 106 -0.24 -20.12 -13.01
N GLU A 107 -0.67 -18.86 -13.02
CA GLU A 107 -1.30 -18.24 -14.19
C GLU A 107 -0.25 -17.72 -15.17
N PRO A 108 -0.27 -18.14 -16.44
CA PRO A 108 0.70 -17.71 -17.44
C PRO A 108 0.64 -16.19 -17.65
N LEU A 109 1.82 -15.57 -17.77
CA LEU A 109 2.09 -14.13 -17.94
C LEU A 109 1.19 -13.42 -18.98
N SER A 110 0.65 -14.18 -19.94
CA SER A 110 -0.35 -13.78 -20.93
C SER A 110 -1.59 -13.10 -20.32
N LYS A 111 -2.07 -13.55 -19.16
CA LYS A 111 -3.23 -12.94 -18.49
C LYS A 111 -2.88 -11.73 -17.62
N GLN A 112 -1.65 -11.64 -17.08
CA GLN A 112 -1.21 -10.49 -16.27
C GLN A 112 -1.16 -9.18 -17.08
N THR A 113 -0.80 -9.27 -18.36
CA THR A 113 -0.75 -8.10 -19.26
C THR A 113 -2.14 -7.48 -19.47
N ARG A 114 -3.23 -8.27 -19.43
CA ARG A 114 -4.60 -7.76 -19.53
C ARG A 114 -5.05 -6.98 -18.29
N VAL A 115 -4.51 -7.29 -17.10
CA VAL A 115 -4.88 -6.59 -15.86
C VAL A 115 -4.17 -5.24 -15.76
N LEU A 116 -2.91 -5.16 -16.21
CA LEU A 116 -2.19 -3.89 -16.34
C LEU A 116 -2.87 -2.95 -17.35
N PHE A 117 -3.40 -3.52 -18.44
CA PHE A 117 -4.23 -2.80 -19.42
C PHE A 117 -5.65 -2.49 -18.92
N CYS A 118 -6.17 -3.13 -17.86
CA CYS A 118 -7.51 -2.81 -17.34
C CYS A 118 -7.52 -1.48 -16.56
N CYS A 119 -6.36 -0.98 -16.11
CA CYS A 119 -6.25 0.40 -15.63
C CYS A 119 -6.49 1.43 -16.76
N SER A 120 -6.41 1.02 -18.04
CA SER A 120 -6.92 1.82 -19.17
C SER A 120 -8.42 1.63 -19.45
N SER A 121 -9.07 0.61 -18.84
CA SER A 121 -10.52 0.38 -18.96
C SER A 121 -11.35 1.12 -17.91
N GLN A 122 -10.78 1.47 -16.74
CA GLN A 122 -11.54 2.21 -15.72
C GLN A 122 -11.99 3.61 -16.23
N GLU A 123 -11.23 4.22 -17.14
CA GLU A 123 -11.65 5.48 -17.78
C GLU A 123 -12.80 5.30 -18.80
N LYS A 124 -12.96 4.11 -19.38
CA LYS A 124 -14.06 3.83 -20.32
C LYS A 124 -15.37 3.47 -19.61
N GLU A 125 -15.30 2.68 -18.54
CA GLU A 125 -16.49 2.24 -17.80
C GLU A 125 -17.14 3.36 -16.97
N ILE A 126 -16.38 4.38 -16.57
CA ILE A 126 -16.93 5.59 -15.90
C ILE A 126 -17.51 6.60 -16.92
N ARG A 127 -17.05 6.59 -18.17
CA ARG A 127 -17.43 7.59 -19.20
C ARG A 127 -18.70 7.22 -19.98
N GLU A 128 -19.01 5.93 -20.10
CA GLU A 128 -20.27 5.43 -20.70
C GLU A 128 -21.54 5.83 -19.91
N PRO A 129 -21.64 5.63 -18.58
CA PRO A 129 -22.87 5.97 -17.85
C PRO A 129 -23.18 7.47 -17.88
N LEU A 130 -22.17 8.32 -18.02
CA LEU A 130 -22.32 9.78 -18.08
C LEU A 130 -22.73 10.28 -19.48
N LEU A 131 -22.48 9.50 -20.54
CA LEU A 131 -22.93 9.82 -21.90
C LEU A 131 -24.35 9.31 -22.19
N GLU A 132 -24.81 8.25 -21.53
CA GLU A 132 -26.22 7.85 -21.55
C GLU A 132 -27.11 8.89 -20.89
N ASP A 133 -26.68 9.45 -19.74
CA ASP A 133 -27.45 10.45 -18.98
C ASP A 133 -27.63 11.76 -19.77
N VAL A 134 -26.58 12.23 -20.45
CA VAL A 134 -26.66 13.42 -21.33
C VAL A 134 -27.52 13.15 -22.57
N ARG A 135 -27.51 11.92 -23.10
CA ARG A 135 -28.33 11.53 -24.25
C ARG A 135 -29.80 11.41 -23.88
N ASP A 136 -30.11 11.06 -22.63
CA ASP A 136 -31.48 11.01 -22.13
C ASP A 136 -32.04 12.41 -21.87
N CYS A 137 -31.24 13.29 -21.25
CA CYS A 137 -31.59 14.70 -21.09
C CYS A 137 -31.86 15.41 -22.43
N SER A 138 -31.18 15.02 -23.52
CA SER A 138 -31.42 15.57 -24.85
C SER A 138 -32.68 15.06 -25.53
N LYS A 139 -33.24 13.92 -25.10
CA LYS A 139 -34.50 13.36 -25.66
C LYS A 139 -35.73 13.89 -24.94
N GLU A 140 -35.59 14.28 -23.68
CA GLU A 140 -36.66 14.91 -22.88
C GLU A 140 -36.89 16.39 -23.23
N LEU A 141 -36.03 16.99 -24.07
CA LEU A 141 -36.07 18.42 -24.42
C LEU A 141 -36.60 18.71 -25.85
N ILE A 142 -37.20 17.73 -26.53
CA ILE A 142 -37.87 17.89 -27.85
C ILE A 142 -39.32 17.42 -27.74
#